data_AF-A0A9Q9ILE0-F1
#
_entry.id   AF-A0A9Q9ILE0-F1
#
_cell.length_a   1.000
_cell.length_b   1.000
_cell.length_c   1.000
_cell.angle_alpha   90.00
_cell.angle_beta   90.00
_cell.angle_gamma   90.00
#
_symmetry.space_group_name_H-M   'P 1'
#
loop_
_entity.id
_entity.type
_entity.pdbx_description
1 polymer ?
#
loop_
_entity_poly.entity_id
_entity_poly.type
_entity_poly.pdbx_seq_one_letter_code
_entity_poly.pdbx_strand_id
1 'polypeptide(L)'
;MARRHSGGALSLLVEAHRRNQRQQLAQLRAWEAAQRQHEKAQRAAQRAAAGANKAAMAAYQSARETEAARHTADLERRVGVLQTILAAGAAAPPVQLANLRVAPPTVPFTPGPLATPIRMPDSARYQVPPLPALQALNPAARRRHDEDAARARSRFEHDWHLAQAAETERVRRLEELRQQHFAWVQEQTQRAATHNAHIDALAQRMQAGHPDAIAEYFAGVLYAGQGWPAQFPRHVTAAWDADARQLVVDWQLPPFTVIPEVTRIRYVKSNDEYKEIAFPAGQRASLYRDVLCQSSLRVIADAFRADVHGYLDSVAFNGYVSGSDPASGLDVDCCLVTVTIGRNDLHGMQLTRVNAVDCLTALRGQVSARPERLTAVRPGRRPESVAGVSDVSSDGDDIDLHAMDPVDFEELVAQLFRARGLDVKTTARSGDEGVDVLAEDPDPITGGLIVIQVKRYRATVSPNVVRELFGVVQHHGATKGILVTTSSFGPGSHEFARDKPLKLIAGQELVGLLAECGLPGRLGPA
;
A
#
# COMPACT_ATOMS: atom_id res chain seq x y z
N MET A 1 43.81 -90.82 64.11
CA MET A 1 44.54 -90.53 62.85
C MET A 1 43.62 -89.69 61.97
N ALA A 2 43.72 -88.37 62.00
CA ALA A 2 44.60 -87.57 61.15
C ALA A 2 44.12 -87.51 59.68
N ARG A 3 43.54 -86.36 59.30
CA ARG A 3 43.91 -85.50 58.14
C ARG A 3 42.70 -84.87 57.42
N ARG A 4 42.63 -83.54 57.55
CA ARG A 4 42.32 -82.52 56.53
C ARG A 4 41.25 -82.86 55.46
N HIS A 5 40.17 -82.08 55.44
CA HIS A 5 39.88 -81.24 54.28
C HIS A 5 39.10 -79.98 54.67
N SER A 6 39.88 -79.00 55.14
CA SER A 6 39.69 -77.57 54.92
C SER A 6 39.63 -77.23 53.42
N GLY A 7 38.72 -77.88 52.67
CA GLY A 7 38.63 -77.80 51.20
C GLY A 7 37.36 -77.11 50.71
N GLY A 8 36.22 -77.31 51.39
CA GLY A 8 34.92 -76.75 50.98
C GLY A 8 34.79 -75.25 51.24
N ALA A 9 35.23 -74.76 52.40
CA ALA A 9 35.21 -73.33 52.72
C ALA A 9 36.20 -72.53 51.86
N LEU A 10 37.38 -73.10 51.57
CA LEU A 10 38.37 -72.51 50.66
C LEU A 10 37.90 -72.55 49.20
N SER A 11 37.22 -73.61 48.75
CA SER A 11 36.60 -73.69 47.41
C SER A 11 35.49 -72.66 47.22
N LEU A 12 34.58 -72.50 48.19
CA LEU A 12 33.52 -71.49 48.14
C LEU A 12 34.05 -70.06 48.20
N LEU A 13 35.11 -69.80 49.00
CA LEU A 13 35.79 -68.51 49.02
C LEU A 13 36.53 -68.21 47.71
N VAL A 14 37.14 -69.21 47.08
CA VAL A 14 37.79 -69.08 45.76
C VAL A 14 36.77 -68.86 44.65
N GLU A 15 35.62 -69.54 44.69
CA GLU A 15 34.52 -69.31 43.74
C GLU A 15 33.88 -67.93 43.92
N ALA A 16 33.66 -67.49 45.17
CA ALA A 16 33.18 -66.15 45.48
C ALA A 16 34.16 -65.08 45.00
N HIS A 17 35.47 -65.29 45.19
CA HIS A 17 36.51 -64.39 44.70
C HIS A 17 36.54 -64.33 43.16
N ARG A 18 36.44 -65.47 42.47
CA ARG A 18 36.34 -65.53 41.00
C ARG A 18 35.06 -64.88 40.46
N ARG A 19 33.92 -65.03 41.15
CA ARG A 19 32.65 -64.36 40.80
C ARG A 19 32.76 -62.85 40.96
N ASN A 20 33.32 -62.39 42.07
CA ASN A 20 33.54 -60.96 42.32
C ASN A 20 34.52 -60.36 41.29
N GLN A 21 35.60 -61.08 40.97
CA GLN A 21 36.55 -60.66 39.95
C GLN A 21 35.94 -60.62 38.53
N ARG A 22 35.07 -61.58 38.18
CA ARG A 22 34.30 -61.56 36.92
C ARG A 22 33.29 -60.42 36.87
N GLN A 23 32.61 -60.12 37.98
CA GLN A 23 31.69 -58.99 38.09
C GLN A 23 32.42 -57.66 37.96
N GLN A 24 33.57 -57.50 38.63
CA GLN A 24 34.43 -56.32 38.49
C GLN A 24 34.93 -56.13 37.05
N LEU A 25 35.40 -57.20 36.39
CA LEU A 25 35.83 -57.13 34.98
C LEU A 25 34.65 -56.83 34.03
N ALA A 26 33.46 -57.36 34.29
CA ALA A 26 32.26 -57.06 33.51
C ALA A 26 31.81 -55.61 33.70
N GLN A 27 31.88 -55.08 34.93
CA GLN A 27 31.61 -53.67 35.24
C GLN A 27 32.60 -52.73 34.56
N LEU A 28 33.90 -53.05 34.58
CA LEU A 28 34.93 -52.29 33.87
C LEU A 28 34.68 -52.28 32.35
N ARG A 29 34.38 -53.43 31.74
CA ARG A 29 34.06 -53.51 30.30
C ARG A 29 32.78 -52.76 29.93
N ALA A 30 31.75 -52.82 30.78
CA ALA A 30 30.51 -52.07 30.59
C ALA A 30 30.76 -50.56 30.71
N TRP A 31 31.58 -50.13 31.67
CA TRP A 31 31.97 -48.73 31.83
C TRP A 31 32.79 -48.22 30.62
N GLU A 32 33.77 -49.00 30.13
CA GLU A 32 34.53 -48.67 28.92
C GLU A 32 33.66 -48.66 27.65
N ALA A 33 32.68 -49.55 27.54
CA ALA A 33 31.72 -49.56 26.44
C ALA A 33 30.80 -48.32 26.48
N ALA A 34 30.30 -47.95 27.67
CA ALA A 34 29.49 -46.76 27.89
C ALA A 34 30.27 -45.48 27.59
N GLN A 35 31.54 -45.38 28.02
CA GLN A 35 32.45 -44.27 27.68
C GLN A 35 32.62 -44.13 26.17
N ARG A 36 32.93 -45.22 25.46
CA ARG A 36 33.05 -45.20 23.99
C ARG A 36 31.74 -44.84 23.28
N GLN A 37 30.59 -45.27 23.81
CA GLN A 37 29.28 -44.88 23.27
C GLN A 37 29.01 -43.39 23.50
N HIS A 38 29.31 -42.87 24.68
CA HIS A 38 29.16 -41.47 25.02
C HIS A 38 30.05 -40.58 24.14
N GLU A 39 31.32 -40.94 23.95
CA GLU A 39 32.24 -40.24 23.03
C GLU A 39 31.76 -40.28 21.57
N LYS A 40 31.26 -41.43 21.09
CA LYS A 40 30.67 -41.55 19.75
C LYS A 40 29.44 -40.66 19.60
N ALA A 41 28.56 -40.64 20.59
CA ALA A 41 27.36 -39.80 20.62
C ALA A 41 27.72 -38.30 20.62
N GLN A 42 28.70 -37.89 21.42
CA GLN A 42 29.20 -36.51 21.44
C GLN A 42 29.79 -36.09 20.09
N ARG A 43 30.62 -36.93 19.46
CA ARG A 43 31.17 -36.66 18.11
C ARG A 43 30.08 -36.59 17.04
N ALA A 44 29.06 -37.45 17.13
CA ALA A 44 27.92 -37.42 16.22
C ALA A 44 27.10 -36.13 16.40
N ALA A 45 26.82 -35.72 17.65
CA ALA A 45 26.12 -34.48 17.96
C ALA A 45 26.88 -33.24 17.48
N GLN A 46 28.21 -33.18 17.67
CA GLN A 46 29.04 -32.09 17.15
C GLN A 46 29.01 -31.99 15.62
N ARG A 47 29.08 -33.13 14.92
CA ARG A 47 28.96 -33.16 13.45
C ARG A 47 27.58 -32.72 12.98
N ALA A 48 26.52 -33.15 13.67
CA ALA A 48 25.15 -32.74 13.38
C ALA A 48 24.96 -31.23 13.59
N ALA A 49 25.47 -30.67 14.70
CA ALA A 49 25.42 -29.23 14.97
C ALA A 49 26.21 -28.41 13.95
N ALA A 50 27.42 -28.85 13.58
CA ALA A 50 28.22 -28.20 12.53
C ALA A 50 27.52 -28.25 11.16
N GLY A 51 26.87 -29.38 10.84
CA GLY A 51 26.04 -29.54 9.64
C GLY A 51 24.83 -28.60 9.64
N ALA A 52 24.11 -28.51 10.76
CA ALA A 52 22.97 -27.61 10.93
C ALA A 52 23.39 -26.14 10.79
N ASN A 53 24.49 -25.72 11.42
CA ASN A 53 25.01 -24.35 11.28
C ASN A 53 25.40 -24.02 9.83
N LYS A 54 26.06 -24.95 9.13
CA LYS A 54 26.39 -24.77 7.71
C LYS A 54 25.14 -24.65 6.84
N ALA A 55 24.13 -25.49 7.10
CA ALA A 55 22.85 -25.43 6.40
C ALA A 55 22.11 -24.10 6.68
N ALA A 56 22.08 -23.64 7.93
CA ALA A 56 21.48 -22.37 8.31
C ALA A 56 22.17 -21.17 7.63
N MET A 57 23.51 -21.15 7.60
CA MET A 57 24.26 -20.11 6.90
C MET A 57 24.02 -20.13 5.38
N ALA A 58 23.93 -21.31 4.77
CA ALA A 58 23.61 -21.44 3.35
C ALA A 58 22.18 -20.95 3.05
N ALA A 59 21.21 -21.29 3.90
CA ALA A 59 19.83 -20.82 3.78
C ALA A 59 19.73 -19.30 3.93
N TYR A 60 20.45 -18.72 4.90
CA TYR A 60 20.54 -17.27 5.07
C TYR A 60 21.11 -16.59 3.82
N GLN A 61 22.25 -17.06 3.30
CA GLN A 61 22.85 -16.49 2.09
C GLN A 61 21.92 -16.61 0.87
N SER A 62 21.23 -17.74 0.70
CA SER A 62 20.27 -17.94 -0.38
C SER A 62 19.07 -17.00 -0.27
N ALA A 63 18.57 -16.76 0.95
CA ALA A 63 17.50 -15.78 1.18
C ALA A 63 17.93 -14.36 0.79
N ARG A 64 19.16 -13.95 1.16
CA ARG A 64 19.74 -12.64 0.80
C ARG A 64 19.94 -12.49 -0.71
N GLU A 65 20.45 -13.52 -1.38
CA GLU A 65 20.56 -13.53 -2.85
C GLU A 65 19.18 -13.41 -3.52
N THR A 66 18.18 -14.10 -3.00
CA THR A 66 16.81 -14.05 -3.51
C THR A 66 16.19 -12.66 -3.32
N GLU A 67 16.41 -12.01 -2.18
CA GLU A 67 15.96 -10.64 -1.93
C GLU A 67 16.62 -9.63 -2.89
N ALA A 68 17.94 -9.72 -3.08
CA ALA A 68 18.65 -8.89 -4.06
C ALA A 68 18.13 -9.09 -5.50
N ALA A 69 17.82 -10.33 -5.87
CA ALA A 69 17.23 -10.65 -7.17
C ALA A 69 15.83 -10.06 -7.33
N ARG A 70 14.99 -10.09 -6.27
CA ARG A 70 13.67 -9.45 -6.29
C ARG A 70 13.77 -7.95 -6.51
N HIS A 71 14.62 -7.25 -5.75
CA HIS A 71 14.79 -5.80 -5.95
C HIS A 71 15.33 -5.45 -7.34
N THR A 72 16.22 -6.28 -7.89
CA THR A 72 16.68 -6.12 -9.28
C THR A 72 15.54 -6.31 -10.28
N ALA A 73 14.70 -7.33 -10.11
CA ALA A 73 13.54 -7.55 -10.97
C ALA A 73 12.53 -6.39 -10.87
N ASP A 74 12.39 -5.75 -9.71
CA ASP A 74 11.54 -4.56 -9.55
C ASP A 74 12.09 -3.36 -10.33
N LEU A 75 13.42 -3.12 -10.28
CA LEU A 75 14.09 -2.09 -11.08
C LEU A 75 13.92 -2.35 -12.58
N GLU A 76 14.14 -3.60 -13.03
CA GLU A 76 13.96 -4.01 -14.43
C GLU A 76 12.51 -3.80 -14.89
N ARG A 77 11.52 -4.13 -14.06
CA ARG A 77 10.10 -3.89 -14.37
C ARG A 77 9.80 -2.41 -14.51
N ARG A 78 10.32 -1.56 -13.62
CA ARG A 78 10.17 -0.09 -13.71
C ARG A 78 10.76 0.44 -15.02
N VAL A 79 11.95 -0.01 -15.39
CA VAL A 79 12.58 0.36 -16.67
C VAL A 79 11.78 -0.15 -17.87
N GLY A 80 11.25 -1.37 -17.82
CA GLY A 80 10.41 -1.94 -18.88
C GLY A 80 9.12 -1.14 -19.12
N VAL A 81 8.48 -0.64 -18.06
CA VAL A 81 7.31 0.26 -18.18
C VAL A 81 7.70 1.56 -18.89
N LEU A 82 8.85 2.14 -18.54
CA LEU A 82 9.35 3.37 -19.16
C LEU A 82 9.67 3.19 -20.65
N GLN A 83 10.10 1.99 -21.06
CA GLN A 83 10.43 1.67 -22.45
C GLN A 83 9.20 1.41 -23.34
N THR A 84 8.00 1.31 -22.77
CA THR A 84 6.79 0.89 -23.49
C THR A 84 5.67 1.93 -23.44
N ILE A 85 5.95 3.17 -23.03
CA ILE A 85 4.96 4.24 -22.84
C ILE A 85 4.11 4.47 -24.10
N LEU A 86 4.75 4.63 -25.26
CA LEU A 86 4.06 4.88 -26.54
C LEU A 86 3.24 3.67 -26.98
N ALA A 87 3.84 2.48 -26.91
CA ALA A 87 3.18 1.24 -27.31
C ALA A 87 1.97 0.93 -26.42
N ALA A 88 2.08 1.14 -25.10
CA ALA A 88 1.00 0.97 -24.14
C ALA A 88 -0.15 1.96 -24.41
N GLY A 89 0.15 3.23 -24.67
CA GLY A 89 -0.86 4.23 -25.05
C GLY A 89 -1.56 3.89 -26.36
N ALA A 90 -0.80 3.54 -27.39
CA ALA A 90 -1.33 3.14 -28.70
C ALA A 90 -2.24 1.89 -28.62
N ALA A 91 -1.93 0.96 -27.72
CA ALA A 91 -2.73 -0.25 -27.50
C ALA A 91 -3.98 -0.01 -26.63
N ALA A 92 -3.97 1.01 -25.75
CA ALA A 92 -5.11 1.36 -24.91
C ALA A 92 -6.29 1.87 -25.76
N PRO A 93 -7.55 1.66 -25.34
CA PRO A 93 -8.71 2.21 -26.05
C PRO A 93 -8.64 3.75 -26.04
N PRO A 94 -9.08 4.43 -27.13
CA PRO A 94 -9.11 5.88 -27.16
C PRO A 94 -10.08 6.40 -26.11
N VAL A 95 -9.63 7.39 -25.35
CA VAL A 95 -10.48 8.10 -24.40
C VAL A 95 -11.35 9.07 -25.19
N GLN A 96 -12.65 9.00 -24.95
CA GLN A 96 -13.67 9.83 -25.58
C GLN A 96 -14.40 10.65 -24.50
N LEU A 97 -15.22 11.61 -24.93
CA LEU A 97 -16.00 12.46 -24.02
C LEU A 97 -16.84 11.64 -23.02
N ALA A 98 -17.41 10.52 -23.46
CA ALA A 98 -18.20 9.63 -22.60
C ALA A 98 -17.37 9.01 -21.46
N ASN A 99 -16.06 8.81 -21.66
CA ASN A 99 -15.15 8.28 -20.62
C ASN A 99 -14.84 9.31 -19.53
N LEU A 100 -15.11 10.60 -19.77
CA LEU A 100 -14.95 11.66 -18.75
C LEU A 100 -16.12 11.71 -17.77
N ARG A 101 -17.20 10.95 -17.99
CA ARG A 101 -18.35 10.88 -17.08
C ARG A 101 -18.03 10.05 -15.85
N VAL A 102 -18.60 10.44 -14.72
CA VAL A 102 -18.49 9.72 -13.44
C VAL A 102 -19.78 8.93 -13.20
N ALA A 103 -19.65 7.63 -12.93
CA ALA A 103 -20.79 6.80 -12.53
C ALA A 103 -21.12 7.05 -11.04
N PRO A 104 -22.41 7.12 -10.66
CA PRO A 104 -22.79 7.20 -9.25
C PRO A 104 -22.35 5.94 -8.49
N PRO A 105 -22.03 6.04 -7.19
CA PRO A 105 -21.57 4.88 -6.44
C PRO A 105 -22.68 3.84 -6.29
N THR A 106 -22.32 2.56 -6.44
CA THR A 106 -23.23 1.41 -6.27
C THR A 106 -22.95 0.62 -4.99
N VAL A 107 -22.27 1.22 -4.01
CA VAL A 107 -21.80 0.51 -2.81
C VAL A 107 -23.00 0.10 -1.93
N PRO A 108 -23.25 -1.22 -1.73
CA PRO A 108 -24.37 -1.67 -0.91
C PRO A 108 -24.13 -1.37 0.58
N PHE A 109 -25.19 -1.01 1.30
CA PHE A 109 -25.13 -0.80 2.74
C PHE A 109 -24.81 -2.12 3.45
N THR A 110 -23.65 -2.18 4.11
CA THR A 110 -23.17 -3.40 4.79
C THR A 110 -22.91 -3.10 6.26
N PRO A 111 -23.90 -3.26 7.16
CA PRO A 111 -23.75 -2.90 8.58
C PRO A 111 -23.01 -3.93 9.44
N GLY A 112 -22.46 -4.99 8.83
CA GLY A 112 -21.68 -6.01 9.52
C GLY A 112 -22.44 -6.67 10.68
N PRO A 113 -21.82 -6.79 11.88
CA PRO A 113 -22.46 -7.41 13.06
C PRO A 113 -23.77 -6.74 13.49
N LEU A 114 -23.92 -5.44 13.22
CA LEU A 114 -25.13 -4.70 13.54
C LEU A 114 -26.32 -5.13 12.67
N ALA A 115 -26.13 -5.93 11.61
CA ALA A 115 -27.23 -6.53 10.85
C ALA A 115 -28.05 -7.54 11.68
N THR A 116 -27.41 -8.17 12.67
CA THR A 116 -28.02 -9.29 13.41
C THR A 116 -28.61 -8.79 14.73
N PRO A 117 -29.92 -9.00 14.99
CA PRO A 117 -30.53 -8.66 16.27
C PRO A 117 -29.92 -9.43 17.44
N ILE A 118 -29.81 -8.79 18.60
CA ILE A 118 -29.37 -9.45 19.82
C ILE A 118 -30.46 -10.42 20.27
N ARG A 119 -30.08 -11.68 20.49
CA ARG A 119 -31.01 -12.69 21.01
C ARG A 119 -31.30 -12.43 22.48
N MET A 120 -32.59 -12.35 22.82
CA MET A 120 -33.02 -12.24 24.21
C MET A 120 -32.77 -13.56 24.98
N PRO A 121 -32.45 -13.49 26.29
CA PRO A 121 -32.31 -14.68 27.12
C PRO A 121 -33.58 -15.52 27.12
N ASP A 122 -33.42 -16.84 27.02
CA ASP A 122 -34.53 -17.79 27.09
C ASP A 122 -34.82 -18.15 28.54
N SER A 123 -36.03 -17.81 29.00
CA SER A 123 -36.51 -18.09 30.36
C SER A 123 -36.36 -19.56 30.77
N ALA A 124 -36.42 -20.51 29.84
CA ALA A 124 -36.30 -21.94 30.12
C ALA A 124 -34.92 -22.32 30.71
N ARG A 125 -33.87 -21.58 30.34
CA ARG A 125 -32.48 -21.85 30.79
C ARG A 125 -32.22 -21.44 32.24
N TYR A 126 -33.12 -20.65 32.82
CA TYR A 126 -33.01 -20.13 34.19
C TYR A 126 -33.94 -20.86 35.15
N GLN A 127 -34.69 -21.87 34.69
CA GLN A 127 -35.60 -22.61 35.55
C GLN A 127 -34.82 -23.50 36.53
N VAL A 128 -35.18 -23.43 37.81
CA VAL A 128 -34.67 -24.35 38.83
C VAL A 128 -35.53 -25.62 38.80
N PRO A 129 -34.93 -26.82 38.68
CA PRO A 129 -35.68 -28.07 38.68
C PRO A 129 -36.59 -28.21 39.91
N PRO A 130 -37.76 -28.84 39.80
CA PRO A 130 -38.65 -29.04 40.93
C PRO A 130 -38.01 -29.96 41.98
N LEU A 131 -38.31 -29.71 43.26
CA LEU A 131 -37.86 -30.56 44.37
C LEU A 131 -38.46 -31.98 44.27
N PRO A 132 -37.67 -33.05 44.47
CA PRO A 132 -38.19 -34.41 44.62
C PRO A 132 -39.17 -34.53 45.80
N ALA A 133 -40.20 -35.38 45.67
CA ALA A 133 -41.32 -35.47 46.62
C ALA A 133 -40.90 -35.66 48.09
N LEU A 134 -39.85 -36.46 48.36
CA LEU A 134 -39.34 -36.68 49.72
C LEU A 134 -38.58 -35.46 50.27
N GLN A 135 -37.83 -34.75 49.43
CA GLN A 135 -37.12 -33.53 49.84
C GLN A 135 -38.07 -32.36 50.03
N ALA A 136 -39.17 -32.33 49.29
CA ALA A 136 -40.23 -31.37 49.45
C ALA A 136 -40.92 -31.45 50.83
N LEU A 137 -40.68 -32.46 51.68
CA LEU A 137 -41.21 -32.47 53.05
C LEU A 137 -40.31 -31.72 54.05
N ASN A 138 -39.07 -31.38 53.67
CA ASN A 138 -38.12 -30.68 54.53
C ASN A 138 -38.26 -29.15 54.39
N PRO A 139 -38.60 -28.41 55.48
CA PRO A 139 -38.75 -26.96 55.44
C PRO A 139 -37.50 -26.20 55.00
N ALA A 140 -36.30 -26.69 55.37
CA ALA A 140 -35.05 -26.06 54.99
C ALA A 140 -34.72 -26.29 53.51
N ALA A 141 -35.11 -27.43 52.94
CA ALA A 141 -34.93 -27.72 51.52
C ALA A 141 -35.87 -26.87 50.65
N ARG A 142 -37.12 -26.65 51.09
CA ARG A 142 -38.05 -25.70 50.43
C ARG A 142 -37.48 -24.29 50.41
N ARG A 143 -37.00 -23.77 51.56
CA ARG A 143 -36.41 -22.42 51.63
C ARG A 143 -35.23 -22.24 50.68
N ARG A 144 -34.30 -23.22 50.62
CA ARG A 144 -33.16 -23.16 49.69
C ARG A 144 -33.60 -23.18 48.22
N HIS A 145 -34.59 -24.01 47.88
CA HIS A 145 -35.15 -24.04 46.52
C HIS A 145 -35.85 -22.73 46.16
N ASP A 146 -36.63 -22.15 47.08
CA ASP A 146 -37.27 -20.85 46.89
C ASP A 146 -36.21 -19.74 46.70
N GLU A 147 -35.13 -19.77 47.48
CA GLU A 147 -33.97 -18.89 47.34
C GLU A 147 -33.25 -19.09 46.00
N ASP A 148 -33.02 -20.33 45.56
CA ASP A 148 -32.42 -20.67 44.27
C ASP A 148 -33.29 -20.15 43.11
N ALA A 149 -34.61 -20.36 43.20
CA ALA A 149 -35.59 -19.91 42.22
C ALA A 149 -35.71 -18.37 42.19
N ALA A 150 -35.61 -17.70 43.34
CA ALA A 150 -35.53 -16.25 43.41
C ALA A 150 -34.23 -15.72 42.77
N ARG A 151 -33.08 -16.34 43.06
CA ARG A 151 -31.80 -15.97 42.41
C ARG A 151 -31.80 -16.24 40.91
N ALA A 152 -32.46 -17.31 40.45
CA ALA A 152 -32.55 -17.61 39.03
C ALA A 152 -33.45 -16.61 38.28
N ARG A 153 -34.57 -16.19 38.88
CA ARG A 153 -35.41 -15.10 38.37
C ARG A 153 -34.65 -13.77 38.29
N SER A 154 -33.96 -13.39 39.36
CA SER A 154 -33.16 -12.15 39.37
C SER A 154 -32.04 -12.16 38.32
N ARG A 155 -31.37 -13.30 38.11
CA ARG A 155 -30.39 -13.46 37.03
C ARG A 155 -31.03 -13.31 35.64
N PHE A 156 -32.19 -13.94 35.42
CA PHE A 156 -32.92 -13.80 34.16
C PHE A 156 -33.33 -12.35 33.89
N GLU A 157 -33.90 -11.66 34.89
CA GLU A 157 -34.29 -10.25 34.78
C GLU A 157 -33.09 -9.36 34.47
N HIS A 158 -31.96 -9.59 35.15
CA HIS A 158 -30.72 -8.86 34.91
C HIS A 158 -30.21 -9.07 33.48
N ASP A 159 -30.06 -10.33 33.04
CA ASP A 159 -29.56 -10.67 31.71
C ASP A 159 -30.53 -10.16 30.61
N TRP A 160 -31.84 -10.19 30.88
CA TRP A 160 -32.86 -9.67 29.98
C TRP A 160 -32.75 -8.15 29.81
N HIS A 161 -32.59 -7.41 30.90
CA HIS A 161 -32.36 -5.96 30.85
C HIS A 161 -31.05 -5.60 30.16
N LEU A 162 -29.97 -6.36 30.39
CA LEU A 162 -28.70 -6.19 29.69
C LEU A 162 -28.85 -6.41 28.18
N ALA A 163 -29.50 -7.50 27.77
CA ALA A 163 -29.75 -7.79 26.36
C ALA A 163 -30.64 -6.74 25.70
N GLN A 164 -31.67 -6.26 26.40
CA GLN A 164 -32.55 -5.19 25.93
C GLN A 164 -31.80 -3.86 25.73
N ALA A 165 -30.96 -3.48 26.69
CA ALA A 165 -30.14 -2.27 26.59
C ALA A 165 -29.15 -2.36 25.42
N ALA A 166 -28.49 -3.53 25.26
CA ALA A 166 -27.59 -3.78 24.14
C ALA A 166 -28.32 -3.75 22.78
N GLU A 167 -29.55 -4.28 22.69
CA GLU A 167 -30.34 -4.24 21.46
C GLU A 167 -30.77 -2.81 21.11
N THR A 168 -31.12 -2.01 22.12
CA THR A 168 -31.45 -0.60 21.94
C THR A 168 -30.25 0.19 21.38
N GLU A 169 -29.06 -0.02 21.94
CA GLU A 169 -27.83 0.60 21.45
C GLU A 169 -27.47 0.11 20.03
N ARG A 170 -27.63 -1.19 19.75
CA ARG A 170 -27.41 -1.76 18.41
C ARG A 170 -28.32 -1.11 17.38
N VAL A 171 -29.61 -0.95 17.68
CA VAL A 171 -30.58 -0.29 16.80
C VAL A 171 -30.21 1.17 16.58
N ARG A 172 -29.81 1.91 17.62
CA ARG A 172 -29.35 3.30 17.49
C ARG A 172 -28.15 3.41 16.54
N ARG A 173 -27.11 2.61 16.77
CA ARG A 173 -25.90 2.60 15.93
C ARG A 173 -26.18 2.17 14.48
N LEU A 174 -27.05 1.18 14.30
CA LEU A 174 -27.46 0.73 12.96
C LEU A 174 -28.15 1.87 12.19
N GLU A 175 -29.00 2.65 12.88
CA GLU A 175 -29.69 3.78 12.26
C GLU A 175 -28.73 4.93 11.96
N GLU A 176 -27.81 5.26 12.86
CA GLU A 176 -26.74 6.25 12.62
C GLU A 176 -25.90 5.89 11.40
N LEU A 177 -25.42 4.64 11.31
CA LEU A 177 -24.65 4.16 10.15
C LEU A 177 -25.46 4.17 8.86
N ARG A 178 -26.75 3.83 8.92
CA ARG A 178 -27.64 3.89 7.76
C ARG A 178 -27.81 5.32 7.26
N GLN A 179 -27.97 6.28 8.18
CA GLN A 179 -28.07 7.70 7.84
C GLN A 179 -26.78 8.23 7.23
N GLN A 180 -25.62 7.87 7.79
CA GLN A 180 -24.31 8.24 7.25
C GLN A 180 -24.10 7.66 5.85
N HIS A 181 -24.40 6.37 5.65
CA HIS A 181 -24.30 5.73 4.33
C HIS A 181 -25.22 6.40 3.32
N PHE A 182 -26.47 6.66 3.68
CA PHE A 182 -27.41 7.34 2.78
C PHE A 182 -26.96 8.76 2.43
N ALA A 183 -26.52 9.54 3.42
CA ALA A 183 -26.00 10.89 3.19
C ALA A 183 -24.79 10.88 2.27
N TRP A 184 -23.85 9.96 2.49
CA TRP A 184 -22.68 9.78 1.64
C TRP A 184 -23.08 9.39 0.20
N VAL A 185 -23.99 8.42 0.02
CA VAL A 185 -24.47 8.01 -1.31
C VAL A 185 -25.14 9.19 -2.02
N GLN A 186 -25.96 9.98 -1.34
CA GLN A 186 -26.60 11.16 -1.90
C GLN A 186 -25.58 12.21 -2.32
N GLU A 187 -24.61 12.52 -1.46
CA GLU A 187 -23.56 13.49 -1.76
C GLU A 187 -22.75 13.07 -2.99
N GLN A 188 -22.28 11.82 -3.04
CA GLN A 188 -21.52 11.30 -4.18
C GLN A 188 -22.35 11.25 -5.46
N THR A 189 -23.63 10.89 -5.37
CA THR A 189 -24.55 10.91 -6.52
C THR A 189 -24.73 12.34 -7.04
N GLN A 190 -24.89 13.33 -6.16
CA GLN A 190 -25.01 14.73 -6.55
C GLN A 190 -23.72 15.25 -7.18
N ARG A 191 -22.55 14.91 -6.63
CA ARG A 191 -21.24 15.24 -7.23
C ARG A 191 -21.12 14.66 -8.64
N ALA A 192 -21.45 13.37 -8.82
CA ALA A 192 -21.45 12.73 -10.13
C ALA A 192 -22.44 13.37 -11.10
N ALA A 193 -23.64 13.76 -10.64
CA ALA A 193 -24.65 14.44 -11.45
C ALA A 193 -24.18 15.83 -11.91
N THR A 194 -23.61 16.64 -11.01
CA THR A 194 -23.06 17.97 -11.34
C THR A 194 -21.91 17.85 -12.33
N HIS A 195 -20.97 16.92 -12.10
CA HIS A 195 -19.87 16.66 -13.03
C HIS A 195 -20.38 16.23 -14.40
N ASN A 196 -21.30 15.28 -14.46
CA ASN A 196 -21.87 14.81 -15.73
C ASN A 196 -22.64 15.91 -16.47
N ALA A 197 -23.33 16.79 -15.75
CA ALA A 197 -23.98 17.96 -16.35
C ALA A 197 -22.96 18.95 -16.95
N HIS A 198 -21.79 19.12 -16.32
CA HIS A 198 -20.67 19.88 -16.91
C HIS A 198 -20.18 19.24 -18.22
N ILE A 199 -20.00 17.91 -18.23
CA ILE A 199 -19.63 17.17 -19.45
C ILE A 199 -20.70 17.33 -20.56
N ASP A 200 -21.98 17.34 -20.20
CA ASP A 200 -23.08 17.59 -21.15
C ASP A 200 -23.04 19.02 -21.71
N ALA A 201 -22.77 20.03 -20.87
CA ALA A 201 -22.60 21.42 -21.30
C ALA A 201 -21.37 21.61 -22.20
N LEU A 202 -20.25 20.94 -21.87
CA LEU A 202 -19.05 20.89 -22.69
C LEU A 202 -19.36 20.33 -24.08
N ALA A 203 -20.09 19.21 -24.15
CA ALA A 203 -20.52 18.60 -25.41
C ALA A 203 -21.29 19.59 -26.31
N GLN A 204 -22.24 20.33 -25.72
CA GLN A 204 -23.04 21.33 -26.44
C GLN A 204 -22.18 22.49 -26.95
N ARG A 205 -21.26 23.01 -26.12
CA ARG A 205 -20.35 24.08 -26.51
C ARG A 205 -19.39 23.65 -27.63
N MET A 206 -18.89 22.42 -27.58
CA MET A 206 -18.07 21.84 -28.66
C MET A 206 -18.85 21.75 -29.97
N GLN A 207 -20.11 21.28 -29.94
CA GLN A 207 -20.96 21.21 -31.12
C GLN A 207 -21.25 22.59 -31.72
N ALA A 208 -21.33 23.63 -30.88
CA ALA A 208 -21.44 25.02 -31.31
C ALA A 208 -20.12 25.63 -31.82
N GLY A 209 -19.00 24.88 -31.77
CA GLY A 209 -17.70 25.30 -32.30
C GLY A 209 -16.94 26.27 -31.40
N HIS A 210 -17.23 26.33 -30.10
CA HIS A 210 -16.53 27.19 -29.16
C HIS A 210 -15.06 26.75 -28.99
N PRO A 211 -14.06 27.62 -29.27
CA PRO A 211 -12.65 27.23 -29.23
C PRO A 211 -12.15 26.75 -27.87
N ASP A 212 -12.59 27.41 -26.80
CA ASP A 212 -12.28 27.06 -25.42
C ASP A 212 -12.84 25.68 -25.05
N ALA A 213 -14.05 25.34 -25.51
CA ALA A 213 -14.65 24.02 -25.26
C ALA A 213 -13.91 22.88 -25.97
N ILE A 214 -13.43 23.11 -27.20
CA ILE A 214 -12.64 22.12 -27.93
C ILE A 214 -11.27 21.93 -27.26
N ALA A 215 -10.64 23.02 -26.81
CA ALA A 215 -9.40 22.96 -26.04
C ALA A 215 -9.58 22.20 -24.71
N GLU A 216 -10.63 22.51 -23.94
CA GLU A 216 -10.99 21.86 -22.69
C GLU A 216 -11.23 20.35 -22.88
N TYR A 217 -11.91 19.95 -23.96
CA TYR A 217 -12.09 18.55 -24.31
C TYR A 217 -10.77 17.81 -24.51
N PHE A 218 -9.88 18.34 -25.36
CA PHE A 218 -8.61 17.67 -25.64
C PHE A 218 -7.73 17.64 -24.39
N ALA A 219 -7.69 18.70 -23.60
CA ALA A 219 -6.97 18.72 -22.33
C ALA A 219 -7.51 17.64 -21.36
N GLY A 220 -8.83 17.56 -21.19
CA GLY A 220 -9.48 16.56 -20.35
C GLY A 220 -9.26 15.12 -20.81
N VAL A 221 -9.29 14.87 -22.12
CA VAL A 221 -9.03 13.53 -22.69
C VAL A 221 -7.56 13.12 -22.51
N LEU A 222 -6.62 14.03 -22.76
CA LEU A 222 -5.19 13.77 -22.56
C LEU A 222 -4.88 13.49 -21.09
N TYR A 223 -5.52 14.24 -20.18
CA TYR A 223 -5.42 14.04 -18.73
C TYR A 223 -6.00 12.68 -18.28
N ALA A 224 -7.17 12.31 -18.81
CA ALA A 224 -7.85 11.05 -18.49
C ALA A 224 -7.24 9.82 -19.19
N GLY A 225 -6.22 9.99 -20.02
CA GLY A 225 -5.50 8.92 -20.70
C GLY A 225 -5.02 7.83 -19.73
N GLN A 226 -5.30 6.56 -20.02
CA GLN A 226 -4.93 5.43 -19.16
C GLN A 226 -3.54 4.90 -19.48
N GLY A 227 -2.86 4.31 -18.49
CA GLY A 227 -1.56 3.64 -18.70
C GLY A 227 -0.35 4.58 -18.72
N TRP A 228 -0.46 5.78 -18.16
CA TRP A 228 0.69 6.60 -17.80
C TRP A 228 1.37 6.04 -16.53
N PRO A 229 2.71 6.03 -16.44
CA PRO A 229 3.40 5.66 -15.21
C PRO A 229 2.99 6.56 -14.05
N ALA A 230 2.79 6.00 -12.85
CA ALA A 230 2.30 6.74 -11.69
C ALA A 230 3.20 7.93 -11.27
N GLN A 231 4.51 7.80 -11.49
CA GLN A 231 5.52 8.81 -11.16
C GLN A 231 5.60 9.97 -12.19
N PHE A 232 4.74 10.00 -13.21
CA PHE A 232 4.75 11.06 -14.22
C PHE A 232 3.87 12.23 -13.80
N PRO A 233 4.30 13.47 -14.06
CA PRO A 233 3.42 14.62 -13.90
C PRO A 233 2.24 14.54 -14.86
N ARG A 234 1.13 15.18 -14.49
CA ARG A 234 -0.10 15.26 -15.29
C ARG A 234 -0.58 16.70 -15.37
N HIS A 235 0.19 17.54 -16.05
CA HIS A 235 -0.17 18.92 -16.30
C HIS A 235 -0.21 19.18 -17.81
N VAL A 236 -1.33 19.71 -18.28
CA VAL A 236 -1.55 20.05 -19.67
C VAL A 236 -2.23 21.40 -19.82
N THR A 237 -1.62 22.26 -20.62
CA THR A 237 -2.27 23.49 -21.08
C THR A 237 -2.50 23.34 -22.57
N ALA A 238 -3.75 23.55 -23.00
CA ALA A 238 -4.13 23.40 -24.40
C ALA A 238 -4.91 24.60 -24.91
N ALA A 239 -4.74 24.93 -26.19
CA ALA A 239 -5.57 25.88 -26.89
C ALA A 239 -5.87 25.35 -28.30
N TRP A 240 -7.05 25.68 -28.83
CA TRP A 240 -7.44 25.26 -30.18
C TRP A 240 -7.56 26.48 -31.10
N ASP A 241 -6.81 26.45 -32.19
CA ASP A 241 -6.90 27.44 -33.26
C ASP A 241 -7.91 26.96 -34.30
N ALA A 242 -9.03 27.68 -34.39
CA ALA A 242 -10.12 27.39 -35.31
C ALA A 242 -9.73 27.58 -36.78
N ASP A 243 -8.93 28.61 -37.09
CA ASP A 243 -8.54 28.97 -38.46
C ASP A 243 -7.53 27.97 -39.01
N ALA A 244 -6.57 27.57 -38.17
CA ALA A 244 -5.54 26.59 -38.53
C ALA A 244 -5.97 25.13 -38.27
N ARG A 245 -7.13 24.90 -37.63
CA ARG A 245 -7.61 23.59 -37.16
C ARG A 245 -6.51 22.83 -36.41
N GLN A 246 -5.83 23.55 -35.52
CA GLN A 246 -4.61 23.11 -34.85
C GLN A 246 -4.78 23.13 -33.34
N LEU A 247 -4.44 22.03 -32.68
CA LEU A 247 -4.31 22.00 -31.23
C LEU A 247 -2.89 22.41 -30.84
N VAL A 248 -2.75 23.38 -29.94
CA VAL A 248 -1.47 23.79 -29.35
C VAL A 248 -1.42 23.30 -27.91
N VAL A 249 -0.44 22.46 -27.58
CA VAL A 249 -0.35 21.75 -26.30
C VAL A 249 1.00 22.01 -25.66
N ASP A 250 0.97 22.52 -24.44
CA ASP A 250 2.10 22.53 -23.52
C ASP A 250 1.88 21.39 -22.50
N TRP A 251 2.80 20.44 -22.47
CA TRP A 251 2.70 19.22 -21.65
C TRP A 251 3.88 19.11 -20.70
N GLN A 252 3.61 18.81 -19.43
CA GLN A 252 4.67 18.55 -18.46
C GLN A 252 5.20 17.12 -18.63
N LEU A 253 6.45 17.02 -19.04
CA LEU A 253 7.20 15.79 -19.18
C LEU A 253 7.84 15.36 -17.84
N PRO A 254 8.10 14.06 -17.65
CA PRO A 254 8.71 13.58 -16.42
C PRO A 254 10.15 14.10 -16.24
N PRO A 255 10.59 14.38 -15.00
CA PRO A 255 11.97 14.76 -14.71
C PRO A 255 12.94 13.58 -14.84
N PHE A 256 14.25 13.86 -14.89
CA PHE A 256 15.28 12.82 -15.03
C PHE A 256 15.29 11.78 -13.90
N THR A 257 14.78 12.15 -12.73
CA THR A 257 14.68 11.29 -11.53
C THR A 257 13.75 10.09 -11.72
N VAL A 258 12.87 10.10 -12.73
CA VAL A 258 12.03 8.92 -13.04
C VAL A 258 12.86 7.73 -13.53
N ILE A 259 14.06 7.97 -14.06
CA ILE A 259 14.98 6.92 -14.45
C ILE A 259 15.82 6.51 -13.24
N PRO A 260 15.77 5.23 -12.79
CA PRO A 260 16.54 4.76 -11.64
C PRO A 260 18.04 5.02 -11.77
N GLU A 261 18.68 5.39 -10.66
CA GLU A 261 20.14 5.56 -10.62
C GLU A 261 20.89 4.23 -10.59
N VAL A 262 20.18 3.18 -10.16
CA VAL A 262 20.69 1.82 -9.97
C VAL A 262 20.02 0.91 -10.98
N THR A 263 20.81 0.11 -11.70
CA THR A 263 20.27 -0.90 -12.62
C THR A 263 19.98 -2.21 -11.91
N ARG A 264 20.84 -2.61 -10.96
CA ARG A 264 20.72 -3.89 -10.27
C ARG A 264 21.36 -3.86 -8.90
N ILE A 265 20.91 -4.77 -8.03
CA ILE A 265 21.41 -4.96 -6.68
C ILE A 265 22.02 -6.35 -6.58
N ARG A 266 23.23 -6.44 -6.02
CA ARG A 266 23.95 -7.70 -5.82
C ARG A 266 24.28 -7.89 -4.36
N TYR A 267 23.96 -9.06 -3.81
CA TYR A 267 24.42 -9.45 -2.49
C TYR A 267 25.91 -9.85 -2.51
N VAL A 268 26.70 -9.28 -1.61
CA VAL A 268 28.15 -9.52 -1.46
C VAL A 268 28.38 -10.36 -0.20
N LYS A 269 28.61 -11.67 -0.41
CA LYS A 269 28.76 -12.67 0.66
C LYS A 269 29.89 -12.37 1.65
N SER A 270 30.96 -11.73 1.19
CA SER A 270 32.15 -11.49 2.03
C SER A 270 31.87 -10.50 3.16
N ASN A 271 30.97 -9.55 2.94
CA ASN A 271 30.68 -8.44 3.85
C ASN A 271 29.23 -8.47 4.37
N ASP A 272 28.41 -9.42 3.92
CA ASP A 272 26.97 -9.51 4.21
C ASP A 272 26.17 -8.25 3.84
N GLU A 273 26.55 -7.61 2.73
CA GLU A 273 25.99 -6.32 2.29
C GLU A 273 25.34 -6.40 0.91
N TYR A 274 24.37 -5.51 0.67
CA TYR A 274 23.84 -5.26 -0.66
C TYR A 274 24.65 -4.19 -1.36
N LYS A 275 25.17 -4.52 -2.54
CA LYS A 275 25.89 -3.60 -3.41
C LYS A 275 25.01 -3.18 -4.57
N GLU A 276 24.74 -1.89 -4.65
CA GLU A 276 24.06 -1.26 -5.78
C GLU A 276 25.02 -1.07 -6.95
N ILE A 277 24.56 -1.39 -8.15
CA ILE A 277 25.31 -1.20 -9.38
C ILE A 277 24.61 -0.08 -10.16
N ALA A 278 25.30 1.07 -10.21
CA ALA A 278 24.81 2.27 -10.86
C ALA A 278 24.54 2.06 -12.35
N PHE A 279 23.53 2.77 -12.84
CA PHE A 279 23.16 2.81 -14.24
C PHE A 279 24.25 3.53 -15.04
N PRO A 280 24.79 2.93 -16.13
CA PRO A 280 25.76 3.62 -16.96
C PRO A 280 25.20 4.94 -17.48
N ALA A 281 25.91 6.05 -17.23
CA ALA A 281 25.40 7.41 -17.47
C ALA A 281 24.87 7.62 -18.91
N GLY A 282 25.58 7.11 -19.92
CA GLY A 282 25.15 7.20 -21.32
C GLY A 282 23.87 6.41 -21.62
N GLN A 283 23.71 5.23 -21.02
CA GLN A 283 22.50 4.42 -21.20
C GLN A 283 21.31 5.06 -20.46
N ARG A 284 21.53 5.60 -19.26
CA ARG A 284 20.52 6.32 -18.47
C ARG A 284 20.01 7.56 -19.22
N ALA A 285 20.92 8.35 -19.79
CA ALA A 285 20.58 9.53 -20.60
C ALA A 285 19.84 9.16 -21.89
N SER A 286 20.27 8.10 -22.58
CA SER A 286 19.60 7.60 -23.79
C SER A 286 18.17 7.11 -23.49
N LEU A 287 17.99 6.38 -22.39
CA LEU A 287 16.67 5.93 -21.93
C LEU A 287 15.77 7.12 -21.57
N TYR A 288 16.30 8.14 -20.89
CA TYR A 288 15.53 9.34 -20.60
C TYR A 288 15.07 10.06 -21.87
N ARG A 289 15.97 10.26 -22.84
CA ARG A 289 15.61 10.87 -24.12
C ARG A 289 14.51 10.07 -24.84
N ASP A 290 14.59 8.75 -24.81
CA ASP A 290 13.57 7.87 -25.39
C ASP A 290 12.22 8.03 -24.67
N VAL A 291 12.20 8.07 -23.33
CA VAL A 291 11.00 8.33 -22.52
C VAL A 291 10.33 9.66 -22.89
N LEU A 292 11.11 10.74 -23.06
CA LEU A 292 10.56 12.04 -23.47
C LEU A 292 9.93 11.97 -24.87
N CYS A 293 10.59 11.30 -25.83
CA CYS A 293 10.07 11.13 -27.19
C CYS A 293 8.81 10.26 -27.23
N GLN A 294 8.80 9.14 -26.48
CA GLN A 294 7.65 8.26 -26.36
C GLN A 294 6.45 9.00 -25.77
N SER A 295 6.66 9.77 -24.70
CA SER A 295 5.61 10.56 -24.06
C SER A 295 5.05 11.62 -25.01
N SER A 296 5.92 12.32 -25.75
CA SER A 296 5.53 13.35 -26.72
C SER A 296 4.69 12.78 -27.86
N LEU A 297 5.16 11.68 -28.49
CA LEU A 297 4.41 11.01 -29.56
C LEU A 297 3.07 10.45 -29.05
N ARG A 298 3.04 9.96 -27.81
CA ARG A 298 1.82 9.43 -27.22
C ARG A 298 0.76 10.51 -27.04
N VAL A 299 1.11 11.67 -26.47
CA VAL A 299 0.17 12.80 -26.32
C VAL A 299 -0.43 13.18 -27.67
N ILE A 300 0.41 13.30 -28.70
CA ILE A 300 -0.04 13.70 -30.05
C ILE A 300 -0.93 12.62 -30.67
N ALA A 301 -0.56 11.34 -30.54
CA ALA A 301 -1.36 10.23 -31.02
C ALA A 301 -2.71 10.14 -30.30
N ASP A 302 -2.73 10.31 -28.98
CA ASP A 302 -3.96 10.26 -28.17
C ASP A 302 -4.89 11.43 -28.54
N ALA A 303 -4.36 12.64 -28.80
CA ALA A 303 -5.15 13.77 -29.31
C ALA A 303 -5.80 13.45 -30.67
N PHE A 304 -5.06 12.91 -31.63
CA PHE A 304 -5.62 12.56 -32.94
C PHE A 304 -6.63 11.41 -32.89
N ARG A 305 -6.46 10.47 -31.95
CA ARG A 305 -7.37 9.34 -31.73
C ARG A 305 -8.64 9.75 -30.99
N ALA A 306 -8.56 10.75 -30.13
CA ALA A 306 -9.70 11.35 -29.43
C ALA A 306 -10.59 12.20 -30.36
N ASP A 307 -10.04 12.68 -31.47
CA ASP A 307 -10.76 13.52 -32.42
C ASP A 307 -11.69 12.72 -33.35
N VAL A 308 -12.85 12.32 -32.81
CA VAL A 308 -13.91 11.61 -33.54
C VAL A 308 -14.65 12.54 -34.53
N HIS A 309 -14.68 13.84 -34.24
CA HIS A 309 -15.45 14.82 -35.00
C HIS A 309 -14.63 15.54 -36.09
N GLY A 310 -13.31 15.29 -36.16
CA GLY A 310 -12.44 15.87 -37.17
C GLY A 310 -12.19 17.35 -36.95
N TYR A 311 -11.88 17.78 -35.72
CA TYR A 311 -11.46 19.14 -35.39
C TYR A 311 -9.98 19.42 -35.71
N LEU A 312 -9.13 18.39 -35.76
CA LEU A 312 -7.68 18.53 -35.81
C LEU A 312 -7.10 18.13 -37.17
N ASP A 313 -6.45 19.09 -37.82
CA ASP A 313 -5.58 18.85 -38.96
C ASP A 313 -4.11 18.71 -38.53
N SER A 314 -3.71 19.36 -37.42
CA SER A 314 -2.38 19.23 -36.84
C SER A 314 -2.35 19.45 -35.32
N VAL A 315 -1.27 19.00 -34.67
CA VAL A 315 -0.97 19.25 -33.25
C VAL A 315 0.42 19.87 -33.13
N ALA A 316 0.49 21.06 -32.52
CA ALA A 316 1.74 21.69 -32.09
C ALA A 316 1.98 21.35 -30.62
N PHE A 317 3.06 20.64 -30.32
CA PHE A 317 3.39 20.13 -29.00
C PHE A 317 4.67 20.77 -28.48
N ASN A 318 4.66 21.18 -27.22
CA ASN A 318 5.85 21.54 -26.45
C ASN A 318 5.87 20.76 -25.13
N GLY A 319 6.97 20.07 -24.87
CA GLY A 319 7.18 19.29 -23.67
C GLY A 319 8.16 19.98 -22.73
N TYR A 320 7.71 20.28 -21.51
CA TYR A 320 8.49 21.00 -20.51
C TYR A 320 8.82 20.09 -19.33
N VAL A 321 10.01 20.29 -18.77
CA VAL A 321 10.39 19.68 -17.49
C VAL A 321 10.69 20.81 -16.53
N SER A 322 9.98 20.82 -15.41
CA SER A 322 10.26 21.69 -14.28
C SER A 322 11.46 21.13 -13.52
N GLY A 323 12.44 21.97 -13.25
CA GLY A 323 13.59 21.58 -12.43
C GLY A 323 14.39 22.79 -11.97
N SER A 324 15.14 22.61 -10.90
CA SER A 324 16.05 23.64 -10.41
C SER A 324 17.26 23.75 -11.34
N ASP A 325 17.49 24.93 -11.89
CA ASP A 325 18.69 25.22 -12.68
C ASP A 325 19.91 25.27 -11.73
N PRO A 326 20.92 24.40 -11.90
CA PRO A 326 22.09 24.39 -11.03
C PRO A 326 22.90 25.69 -11.04
N ALA A 327 22.76 26.53 -12.08
CA ALA A 327 23.47 27.80 -12.18
C ALA A 327 22.79 28.94 -11.41
N SER A 328 21.45 28.96 -11.34
CA SER A 328 20.67 30.01 -10.68
C SER A 328 19.98 29.58 -9.38
N GLY A 329 19.81 28.28 -9.16
CA GLY A 329 19.07 27.69 -8.03
C GLY A 329 17.55 27.89 -8.11
N LEU A 330 17.05 28.54 -9.16
CA LEU A 330 15.62 28.79 -9.37
C LEU A 330 14.97 27.62 -10.09
N ASP A 331 13.70 27.37 -9.78
CA ASP A 331 12.89 26.45 -10.56
C ASP A 331 12.61 27.07 -11.94
N VAL A 332 12.98 26.32 -12.99
CA VAL A 332 12.81 26.72 -14.38
C VAL A 332 12.02 25.66 -15.12
N ASP A 333 11.01 26.10 -15.88
CA ASP A 333 10.34 25.26 -16.87
C ASP A 333 11.13 25.25 -18.17
N CYS A 334 11.88 24.17 -18.38
CA CYS A 334 12.72 24.00 -19.55
C CYS A 334 11.98 23.21 -20.64
N CYS A 335 11.75 23.84 -21.79
CA CYS A 335 11.25 23.13 -22.97
C CYS A 335 12.33 22.16 -23.46
N LEU A 336 12.06 20.86 -23.46
CA LEU A 336 13.00 19.83 -23.90
C LEU A 336 12.60 19.17 -25.22
N VAL A 337 11.32 19.24 -25.59
CA VAL A 337 10.81 18.69 -26.85
C VAL A 337 9.85 19.69 -27.47
N THR A 338 9.95 19.95 -28.76
CA THR A 338 8.91 20.64 -29.52
C THR A 338 8.74 20.01 -30.90
N VAL A 339 7.51 19.88 -31.36
CA VAL A 339 7.19 19.31 -32.68
C VAL A 339 5.83 19.80 -33.14
N THR A 340 5.62 19.93 -34.45
CA THR A 340 4.30 20.11 -35.03
C THR A 340 4.06 18.98 -36.02
N ILE A 341 3.00 18.21 -35.81
CA ILE A 341 2.69 17.00 -36.59
C ILE A 341 1.31 17.17 -37.20
N GLY A 342 1.18 16.93 -38.51
CA GLY A 342 -0.09 16.85 -39.20
C GLY A 342 -0.73 15.47 -39.04
N ARG A 343 -2.06 15.41 -39.11
CA ARG A 343 -2.82 14.15 -39.04
C ARG A 343 -2.34 13.12 -40.06
N ASN A 344 -2.06 13.57 -41.28
CA ASN A 344 -1.59 12.72 -42.38
C ASN A 344 -0.16 12.19 -42.17
N ASP A 345 0.66 12.88 -41.37
CA ASP A 345 2.03 12.46 -41.11
C ASP A 345 2.08 11.18 -40.25
N LEU A 346 1.11 10.99 -39.34
CA LEU A 346 0.98 9.77 -38.54
C LEU A 346 0.10 8.70 -39.21
N HIS A 347 -0.60 9.05 -40.28
CA HIS A 347 -1.50 8.13 -40.96
C HIS A 347 -0.72 6.94 -41.54
N GLY A 348 -1.12 5.72 -41.18
CA GLY A 348 -0.46 4.49 -41.62
C GLY A 348 0.80 4.09 -40.84
N MET A 349 1.26 4.90 -39.87
CA MET A 349 2.37 4.51 -39.00
C MET A 349 1.92 3.52 -37.91
N GLN A 350 2.69 2.44 -37.72
CA GLN A 350 2.48 1.51 -36.61
C GLN A 350 3.24 1.98 -35.38
N LEU A 351 2.65 2.90 -34.61
CA LEU A 351 3.28 3.52 -33.43
C LEU A 351 3.76 2.52 -32.36
N THR A 352 3.17 1.32 -32.30
CA THR A 352 3.62 0.26 -31.38
C THR A 352 4.98 -0.35 -31.76
N ARG A 353 5.53 -0.03 -32.93
CA ARG A 353 6.78 -0.61 -33.48
C ARG A 353 7.83 0.43 -33.84
N VAL A 354 7.55 1.72 -33.71
CA VAL A 354 8.50 2.77 -34.07
C VAL A 354 9.54 2.96 -32.96
N ASN A 355 10.77 3.29 -33.35
CA ASN A 355 11.70 3.93 -32.43
C ASN A 355 11.26 5.39 -32.24
N ALA A 356 10.95 5.79 -31.00
CA ALA A 356 10.34 7.09 -30.75
C ALA A 356 11.26 8.27 -31.07
N VAL A 357 12.56 8.14 -30.80
CA VAL A 357 13.56 9.18 -31.10
C VAL A 357 13.68 9.38 -32.62
N ASP A 358 13.84 8.28 -33.37
CA ASP A 358 13.97 8.33 -34.83
C ASP A 358 12.69 8.83 -35.49
N CYS A 359 11.53 8.39 -34.99
CA CYS A 359 10.22 8.81 -35.46
C CYS A 359 10.02 10.32 -35.28
N LEU A 360 10.25 10.84 -34.07
CA LEU A 360 10.11 12.27 -33.82
C LEU A 360 11.08 13.10 -34.67
N THR A 361 12.31 12.60 -34.86
CA THR A 361 13.31 13.25 -35.72
C THR A 361 12.87 13.29 -37.19
N ALA A 362 12.32 12.20 -37.71
CA ALA A 362 11.78 12.13 -39.07
C ALA A 362 10.59 13.08 -39.28
N LEU A 363 9.80 13.31 -38.22
CA LEU A 363 8.70 14.26 -38.17
C LEU A 363 9.16 15.70 -37.88
N ARG A 364 10.46 15.97 -38.02
CA ARG A 364 11.10 17.29 -37.82
C ARG A 364 10.92 17.85 -36.40
N GLY A 365 10.72 16.99 -35.41
CA GLY A 365 10.73 17.36 -34.01
C GLY A 365 12.12 17.75 -33.53
N GLN A 366 12.16 18.72 -32.61
CA GLN A 366 13.37 19.14 -31.94
C GLN A 366 13.37 18.55 -30.53
N VAL A 367 14.42 17.80 -30.22
CA VAL A 367 14.66 17.21 -28.90
C VAL A 367 15.94 17.78 -28.34
N SER A 368 15.95 18.08 -27.05
CA SER A 368 17.15 18.49 -26.32
C SER A 368 18.31 17.54 -26.59
N ALA A 369 19.49 18.08 -26.87
CA ALA A 369 20.70 17.30 -27.06
C ALA A 369 21.18 16.62 -25.75
N ARG A 370 20.86 17.24 -24.60
CA ARG A 370 21.19 16.77 -23.25
C ARG A 370 20.02 17.05 -22.29
N PRO A 371 18.92 16.28 -22.42
CA PRO A 371 17.73 16.49 -21.60
C PRO A 371 18.00 16.26 -20.11
N GLU A 372 18.95 15.38 -19.76
CA GLU A 372 19.37 15.12 -18.39
C GLU A 372 20.06 16.32 -17.71
N ARG A 373 20.45 17.33 -18.50
CA ARG A 373 21.01 18.60 -18.04
C ARG A 373 20.09 19.79 -18.33
N LEU A 374 18.83 19.53 -18.65
CA LEU A 374 17.83 20.55 -18.96
C LEU A 374 18.28 21.53 -20.06
N THR A 375 19.02 21.05 -21.07
CA THR A 375 19.42 21.92 -22.20
C THR A 375 18.18 22.29 -23.01
N ALA A 376 17.74 23.53 -22.91
CA ALA A 376 16.49 23.98 -23.50
C ALA A 376 16.52 23.94 -25.05
N VAL A 377 15.38 23.59 -25.64
CA VAL A 377 15.06 23.84 -27.05
C VAL A 377 14.13 25.06 -27.12
N ARG A 378 14.16 25.77 -28.26
CA ARG A 378 13.23 26.90 -28.44
C ARG A 378 11.82 26.35 -28.61
N PRO A 379 10.83 26.75 -27.77
CA PRO A 379 9.46 26.29 -27.93
C PRO A 379 8.90 26.77 -29.26
N GLY A 380 8.00 25.96 -29.83
CA GLY A 380 7.24 26.32 -31.02
C GLY A 380 6.12 27.30 -30.69
N ARG A 381 4.95 27.07 -31.30
CA ARG A 381 3.74 27.83 -30.96
C ARG A 381 3.27 27.45 -29.55
N ARG A 382 2.81 28.42 -28.75
CA ARG A 382 2.33 28.22 -27.37
C ARG A 382 0.84 28.48 -27.22
N PRO A 383 0.15 27.84 -26.25
CA PRO A 383 -1.27 28.05 -26.01
C PRO A 383 -1.63 29.53 -25.79
N GLU A 384 -0.80 30.28 -25.06
CA GLU A 384 -0.96 31.72 -24.79
C GLU A 384 -1.03 32.61 -26.04
N SER A 385 -0.56 32.11 -27.19
CA SER A 385 -0.64 32.81 -28.47
C SER A 385 -1.96 32.57 -29.24
N VAL A 386 -2.86 31.76 -28.67
CA VAL A 386 -4.15 31.36 -29.26
C VAL A 386 -5.29 31.79 -28.32
N ALA A 387 -6.38 32.31 -28.86
CA ALA A 387 -7.56 32.65 -28.06
C ALA A 387 -8.24 31.37 -27.53
N GLY A 388 -8.75 31.40 -26.28
CA GLY A 388 -9.47 30.24 -25.69
C GLY A 388 -8.57 29.20 -25.03
N VAL A 389 -7.53 29.64 -24.31
CA VAL A 389 -6.63 28.76 -23.54
C VAL A 389 -7.42 28.02 -22.45
N SER A 390 -7.28 26.71 -22.42
CA SER A 390 -7.73 25.84 -21.35
C SER A 390 -6.53 25.28 -20.62
N ASP A 391 -6.44 25.54 -19.32
CA ASP A 391 -5.41 24.98 -18.47
C ASP A 391 -6.02 23.86 -17.63
N VAL A 392 -5.51 22.64 -17.82
CA VAL A 392 -5.90 21.46 -17.06
C VAL A 392 -4.63 20.90 -16.43
N SER A 393 -4.30 21.46 -15.29
CA SER A 393 -3.29 20.94 -14.39
C SER A 393 -3.87 19.78 -13.56
N SER A 394 -3.00 18.97 -12.95
CA SER A 394 -3.44 18.15 -11.80
C SER A 394 -3.80 18.99 -10.57
N ASP A 395 -3.91 20.32 -10.70
CA ASP A 395 -4.37 21.20 -9.61
C ASP A 395 -5.90 21.32 -9.57
N GLY A 396 -6.62 20.46 -10.30
CA GLY A 396 -8.01 20.12 -9.99
C GLY A 396 -8.06 19.09 -8.86
N ASP A 397 -8.15 19.57 -7.62
CA ASP A 397 -8.47 18.84 -6.36
C ASP A 397 -7.45 17.87 -5.74
N ASP A 398 -6.16 17.91 -6.10
CA ASP A 398 -5.14 17.14 -5.36
C ASP A 398 -4.61 17.96 -4.17
N ILE A 399 -5.25 17.79 -3.01
CA ILE A 399 -4.92 18.51 -1.79
C ILE A 399 -3.48 18.19 -1.39
N ASP A 400 -2.63 19.23 -1.25
CA ASP A 400 -1.30 19.05 -0.68
C ASP A 400 -1.42 18.68 0.80
N LEU A 401 -1.04 17.45 1.14
CA LEU A 401 -1.10 16.92 2.49
C LEU A 401 -0.19 17.70 3.46
N HIS A 402 0.83 18.42 2.96
CA HIS A 402 1.63 19.32 3.79
C HIS A 402 0.92 20.64 4.12
N ALA A 403 -0.03 21.06 3.29
CA ALA A 403 -0.80 22.29 3.43
C ALA A 403 -2.19 22.07 4.05
N MET A 404 -2.72 20.84 4.01
CA MET A 404 -4.02 20.44 4.58
C MET A 404 -4.07 20.64 6.10
N ASP A 405 -5.17 21.16 6.64
CA ASP A 405 -5.34 21.31 8.10
C ASP A 405 -5.09 19.97 8.84
N PRO A 406 -4.44 19.97 10.03
CA PRO A 406 -4.19 18.74 10.76
C PRO A 406 -5.44 17.90 11.05
N VAL A 407 -6.58 18.53 11.32
CA VAL A 407 -7.84 17.83 11.59
C VAL A 407 -8.40 17.21 10.31
N ASP A 408 -8.34 17.95 9.20
CA ASP A 408 -8.74 17.43 7.89
C ASP A 408 -7.84 16.27 7.44
N PHE A 409 -6.55 16.31 7.80
CA PHE A 409 -5.60 15.24 7.52
C PHE A 409 -5.87 13.98 8.37
N GLU A 410 -6.20 14.14 9.65
CA GLU A 410 -6.64 13.03 10.51
C GLU A 410 -7.92 12.39 9.94
N GLU A 411 -8.89 13.19 9.50
CA GLU A 411 -10.13 12.71 8.91
C GLU A 411 -9.92 12.05 7.54
N LEU A 412 -9.01 12.55 6.70
CA LEU A 412 -8.63 11.90 5.44
C LEU A 412 -8.03 10.50 5.70
N VAL A 413 -7.17 10.38 6.69
CA VAL A 413 -6.60 9.08 7.10
C VAL A 413 -7.70 8.17 7.67
N ALA A 414 -8.67 8.71 8.43
CA ALA A 414 -9.81 7.94 8.89
C ALA A 414 -10.66 7.42 7.71
N GLN A 415 -10.93 8.26 6.70
CA GLN A 415 -11.63 7.88 5.48
C GLN A 415 -10.90 6.78 4.71
N LEU A 416 -9.57 6.84 4.62
CA LEU A 416 -8.75 5.79 4.02
C LEU A 416 -9.00 4.44 4.69
N PHE A 417 -8.96 4.38 6.03
CA PHE A 417 -9.16 3.13 6.75
C PHE A 417 -10.63 2.65 6.68
N ARG A 418 -11.62 3.55 6.64
CA ARG A 418 -13.02 3.20 6.37
C ARG A 418 -13.20 2.60 4.98
N ALA A 419 -12.58 3.19 3.96
CA ALA A 419 -12.62 2.70 2.59
C ALA A 419 -12.01 1.29 2.45
N ARG A 420 -11.08 0.93 3.35
CA ARG A 420 -10.51 -0.42 3.45
C ARG A 420 -11.31 -1.40 4.31
N GLY A 421 -12.49 -1.00 4.79
CA GLY A 421 -13.44 -1.88 5.47
C GLY A 421 -13.28 -1.98 6.99
N LEU A 422 -12.53 -1.07 7.63
CA LEU A 422 -12.43 -0.98 9.09
C LEU A 422 -13.55 -0.11 9.68
N ASP A 423 -13.98 -0.41 10.91
CA ASP A 423 -14.88 0.48 11.67
C ASP A 423 -14.04 1.55 12.37
N VAL A 424 -14.11 2.80 11.91
CA VAL A 424 -13.18 3.87 12.32
C VAL A 424 -13.89 4.99 13.07
N LYS A 425 -13.39 5.29 14.27
CA LYS A 425 -13.80 6.40 15.13
C LYS A 425 -12.66 7.40 15.30
N THR A 426 -12.90 8.64 14.92
CA THR A 426 -11.99 9.76 15.18
C THR A 426 -12.12 10.16 16.65
N THR A 427 -11.01 10.22 17.40
CA THR A 427 -11.04 10.64 18.81
C THR A 427 -11.09 12.16 18.87
N ALA A 428 -12.10 12.72 19.54
CA ALA A 428 -12.16 14.17 19.73
C ALA A 428 -10.98 14.61 20.62
N ARG A 429 -10.35 15.75 20.28
CA ARG A 429 -9.25 16.39 21.03
C ARG A 429 -9.62 16.63 22.51
N SER A 430 -9.49 15.60 23.34
CA SER A 430 -9.59 15.70 24.79
C SER A 430 -8.80 14.57 25.42
N GLY A 431 -7.56 14.84 25.79
CA GLY A 431 -6.84 14.12 26.85
C GLY A 431 -6.32 12.71 26.58
N ASP A 432 -6.73 12.05 25.49
CA ASP A 432 -6.32 10.66 25.23
C ASP A 432 -4.91 10.61 24.61
N GLU A 433 -3.90 10.54 25.49
CA GLU A 433 -2.54 9.97 25.38
C GLU A 433 -1.94 9.62 23.99
N GLY A 434 -2.14 10.45 22.96
CA GLY A 434 -1.48 10.35 21.66
C GLY A 434 -2.16 9.48 20.60
N VAL A 435 -3.46 9.18 20.73
CA VAL A 435 -4.26 8.48 19.70
C VAL A 435 -5.08 9.48 18.88
N ASP A 436 -4.89 9.47 17.55
CA ASP A 436 -5.60 10.36 16.65
C ASP A 436 -6.81 9.66 15.99
N VAL A 437 -6.70 8.35 15.71
CA VAL A 437 -7.76 7.55 15.10
C VAL A 437 -7.80 6.14 15.73
N LEU A 438 -9.00 5.68 16.12
CA LEU A 438 -9.23 4.29 16.55
C LEU A 438 -9.97 3.55 15.45
N ALA A 439 -9.46 2.39 15.05
CA ALA A 439 -10.11 1.51 14.08
C ALA A 439 -10.32 0.13 14.69
N GLU A 440 -11.44 -0.51 14.39
CA GLU A 440 -11.73 -1.89 14.76
C GLU A 440 -11.80 -2.73 13.49
N ASP A 441 -10.95 -3.74 13.41
CA ASP A 441 -10.98 -4.72 12.33
C ASP A 441 -12.03 -5.79 12.66
N PRO A 442 -13.11 -5.93 11.86
CA PRO A 442 -14.20 -6.86 12.16
C PRO A 442 -13.84 -8.33 11.93
N ASP A 443 -12.63 -8.66 11.45
CA ASP A 443 -12.21 -10.04 11.27
C ASP A 443 -12.21 -10.81 12.61
N PRO A 444 -12.97 -11.92 12.73
CA PRO A 444 -13.14 -12.64 14.00
C PRO A 444 -11.93 -13.49 14.40
N ILE A 445 -10.95 -13.68 13.52
CA ILE A 445 -9.76 -14.53 13.74
C ILE A 445 -8.52 -13.67 13.97
N THR A 446 -8.34 -12.61 13.19
CA THR A 446 -7.13 -11.76 13.23
C THR A 446 -7.41 -10.28 13.50
N GLY A 447 -8.67 -9.88 13.57
CA GLY A 447 -9.08 -8.49 13.79
C GLY A 447 -8.96 -8.04 15.24
N GLY A 448 -9.63 -6.94 15.57
CA GLY A 448 -9.55 -6.28 16.87
C GLY A 448 -9.16 -4.81 16.78
N LEU A 449 -8.86 -4.22 17.94
CA LEU A 449 -8.58 -2.79 18.06
C LEU A 449 -7.23 -2.42 17.44
N ILE A 450 -7.25 -1.43 16.56
CA ILE A 450 -6.10 -0.83 15.90
C ILE A 450 -6.01 0.63 16.33
N VAL A 451 -4.85 1.01 16.86
CA VAL A 451 -4.54 2.40 17.18
C VAL A 451 -3.81 3.03 16.01
N ILE A 452 -4.31 4.15 15.51
CA ILE A 452 -3.70 4.89 14.42
C ILE A 452 -3.28 6.26 14.93
N GLN A 453 -2.01 6.58 14.72
CA GLN A 453 -1.45 7.88 15.02
C GLN A 453 -1.03 8.56 13.72
N VAL A 454 -1.38 9.82 13.58
CA VAL A 454 -1.22 10.62 12.36
C VAL A 454 -0.26 11.78 12.65
N LYS A 455 0.84 11.86 11.91
CA LYS A 455 1.86 12.91 12.06
C LYS A 455 2.10 13.62 10.74
N ARG A 456 1.50 14.80 10.58
CA ARG A 456 1.76 15.71 9.44
C ARG A 456 3.09 16.44 9.61
N TYR A 457 4.20 15.80 9.25
CA TYR A 457 5.57 16.32 9.37
C TYR A 457 6.21 16.58 7.99
N ARG A 458 7.17 17.52 7.96
CA ARG A 458 8.06 17.73 6.80
C ARG A 458 9.43 17.06 6.97
N ALA A 459 9.95 17.03 8.20
CA ALA A 459 11.20 16.35 8.54
C ALA A 459 10.97 14.86 8.87
N THR A 460 12.01 14.04 8.75
CA THR A 460 11.95 12.61 9.09
C THR A 460 11.45 12.38 10.51
N VAL A 461 10.54 11.42 10.69
CA VAL A 461 9.96 11.09 11.99
C VAL A 461 11.00 10.41 12.88
N SER A 462 11.19 10.96 14.09
CA SER A 462 12.11 10.43 15.10
C SER A 462 11.68 9.04 15.60
N PRO A 463 12.63 8.12 15.87
CA PRO A 463 12.33 6.82 16.47
C PRO A 463 11.59 6.90 17.82
N ASN A 464 11.66 8.02 18.54
CA ASN A 464 10.93 8.21 19.79
C ASN A 464 9.41 8.15 19.59
N VAL A 465 8.89 8.72 18.50
CA VAL A 465 7.45 8.72 18.19
C VAL A 465 6.96 7.29 17.98
N VAL A 466 7.76 6.44 17.33
CA VAL A 466 7.43 5.02 17.13
C VAL A 466 7.42 4.25 18.45
N ARG A 467 8.30 4.61 19.39
CA ARG A 467 8.34 4.01 20.73
C ARG A 467 7.15 4.42 21.58
N GLU A 468 6.75 5.69 21.49
CA GLU A 468 5.55 6.22 22.16
C GLU A 468 4.30 5.49 21.66
N LEU A 469 4.12 5.37 20.34
CA LEU A 469 2.99 4.62 19.77
C LEU A 469 2.94 3.17 20.29
N PHE A 470 4.09 2.52 20.46
CA PHE A 470 4.11 1.18 21.05
C PHE A 470 3.56 1.14 22.48
N GLY A 471 3.88 2.15 23.29
CA GLY A 471 3.32 2.29 24.64
C GLY A 471 1.79 2.45 24.61
N VAL A 472 1.28 3.23 23.66
CA VAL A 472 -0.15 3.45 23.46
C VAL A 472 -0.87 2.17 23.02
N VAL A 473 -0.28 1.40 22.10
CA VAL A 473 -0.82 0.08 21.69
C VAL A 473 -0.96 -0.86 22.88
N GLN A 474 0.04 -0.90 23.76
CA GLN A 474 -0.02 -1.72 24.98
C GLN A 474 -1.06 -1.21 25.98
N HIS A 475 -1.16 0.12 26.16
CA HIS A 475 -2.11 0.73 27.07
C HIS A 475 -3.56 0.44 26.67
N HIS A 476 -3.89 0.57 25.38
CA HIS A 476 -5.23 0.30 24.85
C HIS A 476 -5.52 -1.19 24.60
N GLY A 477 -4.54 -2.08 24.79
CA GLY A 477 -4.68 -3.50 24.45
C GLY A 477 -4.93 -3.75 22.96
N ALA A 478 -4.44 -2.87 22.09
CA ALA A 478 -4.64 -2.93 20.66
C ALA A 478 -3.85 -4.08 20.02
N THR A 479 -4.43 -4.74 19.04
CA THR A 479 -3.77 -5.81 18.28
C THR A 479 -2.72 -5.25 17.33
N LYS A 480 -2.85 -3.97 16.95
CA LYS A 480 -1.92 -3.29 16.05
C LYS A 480 -1.87 -1.78 16.30
N GLY A 481 -0.70 -1.19 16.09
CA GLY A 481 -0.49 0.25 15.96
C GLY A 481 -0.08 0.62 14.54
N ILE A 482 -0.61 1.72 14.02
CA ILE A 482 -0.22 2.26 12.72
C ILE A 482 0.22 3.70 12.89
N LEU A 483 1.43 4.03 12.44
CA LEU A 483 1.91 5.40 12.38
C LEU A 483 1.89 5.88 10.94
N VAL A 484 1.04 6.88 10.67
CA VAL A 484 0.89 7.51 9.35
C VAL A 484 1.60 8.86 9.37
N THR A 485 2.39 9.15 8.35
CA THR A 485 3.03 10.46 8.22
C THR A 485 3.09 10.95 6.77
N THR A 486 3.10 12.26 6.58
CA THR A 486 3.43 12.90 5.30
C THR A 486 4.93 12.87 4.97
N SER A 487 5.79 12.46 5.92
CA SER A 487 7.24 12.43 5.79
C SER A 487 7.79 11.00 5.60
N SER A 488 9.07 10.80 5.90
CA SER A 488 9.77 9.51 5.91
C SER A 488 10.09 9.06 7.34
N PHE A 489 10.38 7.77 7.49
CA PHE A 489 10.91 7.19 8.72
C PHE A 489 12.41 6.89 8.58
N GLY A 490 13.18 7.15 9.63
CA GLY A 490 14.61 6.82 9.66
C GLY A 490 14.86 5.31 9.88
N PRO A 491 16.10 4.82 9.65
CA PRO A 491 16.46 3.42 9.86
C PRO A 491 16.12 2.89 11.26
N GLY A 492 16.35 3.69 12.30
CA GLY A 492 16.04 3.31 13.69
C GLY A 492 14.55 3.16 13.99
N SER A 493 13.68 3.83 13.23
CA SER A 493 12.21 3.67 13.33
C SER A 493 11.78 2.32 12.76
N HIS A 494 12.34 1.92 11.62
CA HIS A 494 12.08 0.62 11.01
C HIS A 494 12.67 -0.54 11.82
N GLU A 495 13.88 -0.37 12.35
CA GLU A 495 14.52 -1.37 13.23
C GLU A 495 13.67 -1.63 14.48
N PHE A 496 13.13 -0.57 15.11
CA PHE A 496 12.28 -0.74 16.28
C PHE A 496 10.95 -1.44 15.96
N ALA A 497 10.37 -1.23 14.77
CA ALA A 497 9.08 -1.78 14.38
C ALA A 497 9.11 -3.26 13.91
N ARG A 498 10.27 -3.78 13.49
CA ARG A 498 10.42 -5.06 12.75
C ARG A 498 9.73 -6.29 13.37
N ASP A 499 9.70 -6.37 14.70
CA ASP A 499 9.12 -7.51 15.44
C ASP A 499 8.01 -7.08 16.42
N LYS A 500 7.41 -5.92 16.17
CA LYS A 500 6.32 -5.37 17.00
C LYS A 500 5.03 -5.32 16.18
N PRO A 501 3.86 -5.30 16.83
CA PRO A 501 2.57 -5.07 16.17
C PRO A 501 2.44 -3.62 15.68
N LEU A 502 3.44 -3.09 14.97
CA LEU A 502 3.50 -1.74 14.46
C LEU A 502 3.65 -1.75 12.94
N LYS A 503 2.87 -0.91 12.27
CA LYS A 503 3.01 -0.62 10.85
C LYS A 503 3.35 0.86 10.68
N LEU A 504 4.35 1.13 9.86
CA LEU A 504 4.74 2.49 9.49
C LEU A 504 4.24 2.74 8.06
N ILE A 505 3.54 3.84 7.85
CA ILE A 505 3.05 4.28 6.54
C ILE A 505 3.67 5.65 6.26
N ALA A 506 4.68 5.67 5.38
CA ALA A 506 5.38 6.89 5.00
C ALA A 506 4.57 7.67 3.95
N GLY A 507 4.91 8.94 3.72
CA GLY A 507 4.11 9.83 2.86
C GLY A 507 3.88 9.28 1.46
N GLN A 508 4.90 8.72 0.82
CA GLN A 508 4.77 8.13 -0.52
C GLN A 508 3.89 6.87 -0.52
N GLU A 509 3.94 6.07 0.55
CA GLU A 509 3.06 4.90 0.73
C GLU A 509 1.62 5.35 0.98
N LEU A 510 1.43 6.42 1.76
CA LEU A 510 0.12 7.02 2.02
C LEU A 510 -0.56 7.51 0.74
N VAL A 511 0.16 8.25 -0.12
CA VAL A 511 -0.37 8.71 -1.41
C VAL A 511 -0.81 7.53 -2.29
N GLY A 512 -0.01 6.46 -2.32
CA GLY A 512 -0.38 5.23 -3.03
C GLY A 512 -1.67 4.60 -2.50
N LEU A 513 -1.81 4.52 -1.17
CA LEU A 513 -3.01 3.97 -0.51
C LEU A 513 -4.26 4.84 -0.73
N LEU A 514 -4.12 6.17 -0.73
CA LEU A 514 -5.19 7.11 -1.05
C LEU A 514 -5.68 6.91 -2.49
N ALA A 515 -4.74 6.82 -3.44
CA ALA A 515 -5.05 6.59 -4.85
C ALA A 515 -5.76 5.25 -5.09
N GLU A 516 -5.35 4.16 -4.41
CA GLU A 516 -6.03 2.87 -4.45
C GLU A 516 -7.50 2.96 -4.01
N CYS A 517 -7.81 3.86 -3.09
CA CYS A 517 -9.15 4.06 -2.54
C CYS A 517 -9.93 5.17 -3.23
N GLY A 518 -9.37 5.80 -4.28
CA GLY A 518 -9.99 6.93 -4.97
C GLY A 518 -10.08 8.20 -4.13
N LEU A 519 -9.23 8.35 -3.10
CA LEU A 519 -9.15 9.53 -2.25
C LEU A 519 -8.07 10.50 -2.77
N PRO A 520 -8.30 11.82 -2.72
CA PRO A 520 -7.34 12.82 -3.17
C PRO A 520 -6.19 12.98 -2.15
N GLY A 521 -5.00 13.35 -2.62
CA GLY A 521 -3.87 13.68 -1.77
C GLY A 521 -2.53 13.53 -2.47
N ARG A 522 -1.76 14.62 -2.53
CA ARG A 522 -0.35 14.63 -2.96
C ARG A 522 0.58 15.17 -1.88
N LEU A 523 1.85 14.82 -1.96
CA LEU A 523 2.89 15.52 -1.22
C LEU A 523 3.41 16.67 -2.09
N GLY A 524 3.20 17.91 -1.66
CA GLY A 524 3.84 19.08 -2.25
C GLY A 524 5.38 19.03 -2.14
N PRO A 525 6.10 19.96 -2.79
CA PRO A 525 7.55 20.06 -2.66
C PRO A 525 7.94 20.21 -1.18
N ALA A 526 8.96 19.43 -0.77
CA ALA A 526 9.39 19.28 0.62
C ALA A 526 9.90 20.58 1.26
#